data_AF-A0A6G3U405-F1
#
_entry.id   AF-A0A6G3U405-F1
#
_cell.length_a   1.000
_cell.length_b   1.000
_cell.length_c   1.000
_cell.angle_alpha   90.00
_cell.angle_beta   90.00
_cell.angle_gamma   90.00
#
_symmetry.space_group_name_H-M   'P 1'
#
loop_
_entity.id
_entity.type
_entity.pdbx_description
1 polymer ?
#
loop_
_entity_poly.entity_id
_entity_poly.type
_entity_poly.pdbx_seq_one_letter_code
_entity_poly.pdbx_strand_id
1 'polypeptide(L)'
;MGERDDPGTIGRRVQQLRMAGGLTQRQLAEPAYTAAYISTLEAGRVRPSDDALRHLAGRLGVTFDELATGRPARLVTELRLGLTEAQRTLAAGETESAVEQFTALLADAEAHGLAEEQAAALLGLGECALETGDLVPGRGFFERAEACLAG
;
A
#
# COMPACT_ATOMS: atom_id res chain seq x y z
N MET A 1 -4.51 -14.01 8.58
CA MET A 1 -5.80 -13.49 8.07
C MET A 1 -5.66 -11.98 8.12
N GLY A 2 -5.42 -11.33 6.98
CA GLY A 2 -5.09 -9.90 6.95
C GLY A 2 -6.18 -9.09 7.63
N GLU A 3 -5.79 -8.25 8.59
CA GLU A 3 -6.68 -7.34 9.29
C GLU A 3 -7.28 -6.38 8.24
N ARG A 4 -8.58 -6.54 7.96
CA ARG A 4 -9.29 -5.65 7.04
C ARG A 4 -9.43 -4.29 7.68
N ASP A 5 -9.44 -3.26 6.85
CA ASP A 5 -9.71 -1.92 7.31
C ASP A 5 -11.10 -1.82 7.94
N ASP A 6 -11.32 -0.75 8.68
CA ASP A 6 -12.63 -0.46 9.25
C ASP A 6 -13.70 -0.28 8.12
N PRO A 7 -14.98 -0.53 8.42
CA PRO A 7 -16.05 -0.42 7.42
C PRO A 7 -16.14 0.95 6.72
N GLY A 8 -15.77 2.04 7.40
CA GLY A 8 -15.78 3.38 6.81
C GLY A 8 -14.68 3.59 5.78
N THR A 9 -13.48 3.07 6.05
CA THR A 9 -12.36 3.10 5.09
C THR A 9 -12.65 2.23 3.87
N ILE A 10 -13.17 1.01 4.07
CA ILE A 10 -13.61 0.15 2.96
C ILE A 10 -14.72 0.83 2.15
N GLY A 11 -15.73 1.40 2.81
CA GLY A 11 -16.85 2.09 2.16
C GLY A 11 -16.41 3.23 1.26
N ARG A 12 -15.51 4.10 1.75
CA ARG A 12 -14.93 5.21 0.97
C ARG A 12 -14.16 4.69 -0.25
N ARG A 13 -13.38 3.62 -0.10
CA ARG A 13 -12.64 3.00 -1.20
C ARG A 13 -13.56 2.45 -2.28
N VAL A 14 -14.63 1.75 -1.87
CA VAL A 14 -15.66 1.25 -2.79
C VAL A 14 -16.28 2.43 -3.57
N GLN A 15 -16.63 3.52 -2.90
CA GLN A 15 -17.21 4.70 -3.53
C GLN A 15 -16.24 5.32 -4.55
N GLN A 16 -14.98 5.51 -4.19
CA GLN A 16 -13.95 6.08 -5.05
C GLN A 16 -13.74 5.25 -6.32
N LEU A 17 -13.54 3.94 -6.18
CA LEU A 17 -13.37 3.01 -7.30
C LEU A 17 -14.62 2.98 -8.19
N ARG A 18 -15.81 2.97 -7.58
CA ARG A 18 -17.08 3.02 -8.32
C ARG A 18 -17.19 4.28 -9.17
N MET A 19 -16.86 5.44 -8.60
CA MET A 19 -16.92 6.73 -9.30
C MET A 19 -15.87 6.83 -10.40
N ALA A 20 -14.65 6.34 -10.16
CA ALA A 20 -13.59 6.28 -11.17
C ALA A 20 -13.99 5.39 -12.36
N GLY A 21 -14.71 4.29 -12.09
CA GLY A 21 -15.27 3.41 -13.12
C GLY A 21 -16.57 3.91 -13.76
N GLY A 22 -17.09 5.09 -13.39
CA GLY A 22 -18.33 5.64 -13.93
C GLY A 22 -19.60 4.82 -13.61
N LEU A 23 -19.55 3.97 -12.58
CA LEU A 23 -20.63 3.06 -12.22
C LEU A 23 -21.63 3.72 -11.27
N THR A 24 -22.93 3.47 -11.46
CA THR A 24 -23.96 3.78 -10.47
C THR A 24 -23.96 2.74 -9.33
N GLN A 25 -24.50 3.09 -8.16
CA GLN A 25 -24.65 2.13 -7.05
C GLN A 25 -25.45 0.88 -7.47
N ARG A 26 -26.47 1.04 -8.33
CA ARG A 26 -27.23 -0.08 -8.88
C ARG A 26 -26.38 -0.97 -9.77
N GLN A 27 -25.60 -0.36 -10.68
CA GLN A 27 -24.70 -1.11 -11.55
C GLN A 27 -23.61 -1.84 -10.77
N LEU A 28 -23.13 -1.31 -9.64
CA LEU A 28 -22.19 -2.04 -8.80
C LEU A 28 -22.87 -3.18 -8.04
N ALA A 29 -24.12 -3.00 -7.62
CA ALA A 29 -24.84 -3.95 -6.78
C ALA A 29 -25.27 -5.23 -7.53
N GLU A 30 -25.70 -5.10 -8.79
CA GLU A 30 -26.32 -6.20 -9.51
C GLU A 30 -25.32 -7.29 -9.95
N PRO A 31 -25.72 -8.57 -9.96
CA PRO A 31 -27.05 -9.10 -9.60
C PRO A 31 -27.19 -9.50 -8.12
N ALA A 32 -26.10 -9.50 -7.34
CA ALA A 32 -26.06 -10.15 -6.03
C ALA A 32 -26.55 -9.26 -4.86
N TYR A 33 -26.51 -7.94 -5.03
CA TYR A 33 -26.80 -6.96 -3.99
C TYR A 33 -27.78 -5.89 -4.48
N THR A 34 -28.20 -5.02 -3.56
CA THR A 34 -29.09 -3.90 -3.84
C THR A 34 -28.34 -2.56 -3.84
N ALA A 35 -28.84 -1.57 -4.57
CA ALA A 35 -28.28 -0.21 -4.52
C ALA A 35 -28.29 0.38 -3.10
N ALA A 36 -29.30 0.02 -2.29
CA ALA A 36 -29.38 0.42 -0.89
C ALA A 36 -28.25 -0.18 -0.04
N TYR A 37 -27.88 -1.44 -0.28
CA TYR A 37 -26.72 -2.07 0.36
C TYR A 37 -25.41 -1.36 -0.02
N ILE A 38 -25.22 -1.02 -1.30
CA ILE A 38 -24.04 -0.25 -1.72
C ILE A 38 -24.01 1.13 -1.05
N SER A 39 -25.16 1.80 -0.95
CA SER A 39 -25.25 3.10 -0.26
C SER A 39 -24.88 3.02 1.22
N THR A 40 -25.36 2.00 1.95
CA THR A 40 -25.02 1.81 3.36
C THR A 40 -23.56 1.40 3.56
N LEU A 41 -23.02 0.60 2.64
CA LEU A 41 -21.60 0.23 2.58
C LEU A 41 -20.70 1.45 2.37
N GLU A 42 -20.99 2.26 1.35
CA GLU A 42 -20.22 3.47 1.04
C GLU A 42 -20.24 4.48 2.19
N ALA A 43 -21.35 4.56 2.93
CA ALA A 43 -21.47 5.36 4.14
C ALA A 43 -20.76 4.76 5.37
N GLY A 44 -20.12 3.60 5.26
CA GLY A 44 -19.43 2.91 6.36
C GLY A 44 -20.36 2.33 7.43
N ARG A 45 -21.65 2.21 7.14
CA ARG A 45 -22.68 1.81 8.12
C ARG A 45 -22.89 0.30 8.21
N VAL A 46 -22.26 -0.48 7.33
CA VAL A 46 -22.31 -1.94 7.34
C VAL A 46 -20.93 -2.51 7.11
N ARG A 47 -20.56 -3.54 7.87
CA ARG A 47 -19.34 -4.32 7.63
C ARG A 47 -19.63 -5.35 6.52
N PRO A 48 -18.97 -5.27 5.35
CA PRO A 48 -19.19 -6.23 4.28
C PRO A 48 -18.63 -7.61 4.64
N SER A 49 -19.33 -8.66 4.20
CA SER A 49 -18.80 -10.02 4.26
C SER A 49 -17.69 -10.24 3.23
N ASP A 50 -16.93 -11.31 3.38
CA ASP A 50 -15.92 -11.72 2.41
C ASP A 50 -16.49 -11.87 1.02
N ASP A 51 -17.66 -12.50 0.91
CA ASP A 51 -18.31 -12.76 -0.36
C ASP A 51 -18.78 -11.46 -1.03
N ALA A 52 -19.25 -10.50 -0.23
CA ALA A 52 -19.57 -9.16 -0.73
C ALA A 52 -18.33 -8.46 -1.26
N LEU A 53 -17.23 -8.47 -0.50
CA LEU A 53 -15.97 -7.87 -0.94
C LEU A 53 -15.43 -8.54 -2.21
N ARG A 54 -15.45 -9.87 -2.30
CA ARG A 54 -15.01 -10.60 -3.51
C ARG A 54 -15.87 -10.24 -4.72
N HIS A 55 -17.20 -10.19 -4.54
CA HIS A 55 -18.12 -9.82 -5.60
C HIS A 55 -17.86 -8.39 -6.09
N LEU A 56 -17.77 -7.44 -5.17
CA LEU A 56 -17.55 -6.02 -5.48
C LEU A 56 -16.17 -5.79 -6.10
N ALA A 57 -15.13 -6.46 -5.59
CA ALA A 57 -13.78 -6.37 -6.14
C ALA A 57 -13.75 -6.79 -7.61
N GLY A 58 -14.39 -7.92 -7.95
CA GLY A 58 -14.51 -8.37 -9.35
C GLY A 58 -15.25 -7.37 -10.25
N ARG A 59 -16.26 -6.67 -9.72
CA ARG A 59 -17.01 -5.62 -10.46
C ARG A 59 -16.21 -4.33 -10.63
N LEU A 60 -15.37 -4.00 -9.66
CA LEU A 60 -14.54 -2.80 -9.65
C LEU A 60 -13.19 -3.00 -10.35
N GLY A 61 -12.89 -4.24 -10.78
CA GLY A 61 -11.63 -4.57 -11.47
C GLY A 61 -10.42 -4.59 -10.54
N VAL A 62 -10.63 -4.77 -9.23
CA VAL A 62 -9.56 -4.81 -8.22
C VAL A 62 -9.51 -6.17 -7.54
N THR A 63 -8.45 -6.43 -6.77
CA THR A 63 -8.36 -7.65 -5.96
C THR A 63 -9.18 -7.53 -4.67
N PHE A 64 -9.52 -8.67 -4.07
CA PHE A 64 -10.15 -8.71 -2.75
C PHE A 64 -9.31 -7.96 -1.70
N ASP A 65 -8.00 -8.21 -1.67
CA ASP A 65 -7.09 -7.61 -0.70
C ASP A 65 -6.99 -6.09 -0.88
N GLU A 66 -6.98 -5.62 -2.13
CA GLU A 66 -6.96 -4.19 -2.44
C GLU A 66 -8.25 -3.50 -1.98
N LEU A 67 -9.41 -4.14 -2.19
CA LEU A 67 -10.66 -3.58 -1.70
C LEU A 67 -10.74 -3.61 -0.15
N ALA A 68 -10.25 -4.70 0.46
CA ALA A 68 -10.35 -4.95 1.89
C ALA A 68 -9.33 -4.17 2.74
N THR A 69 -8.15 -3.88 2.18
CA THR A 69 -6.99 -3.32 2.92
C THR A 69 -6.36 -2.11 2.24
N GLY A 70 -6.79 -1.75 1.03
CA GLY A 70 -6.18 -0.66 0.24
C GLY A 70 -4.81 -1.00 -0.33
N ARG A 71 -4.38 -2.26 -0.22
CA ARG A 71 -3.08 -2.72 -0.66
C ARG A 71 -3.23 -3.83 -1.69
N PRO A 72 -2.50 -3.78 -2.81
CA PRO A 72 -2.43 -4.91 -3.74
C PRO A 72 -2.01 -6.19 -3.02
N ALA A 73 -2.59 -7.32 -3.42
CA ALA A 73 -2.41 -8.63 -2.75
C ALA A 73 -0.94 -9.07 -2.58
N ARG A 74 -0.04 -8.58 -3.44
CA ARG A 74 1.39 -8.95 -3.45
C ARG A 74 2.32 -7.79 -3.12
N LEU A 75 1.79 -6.60 -2.84
CA LEU A 75 2.60 -5.39 -2.68
C LEU A 75 3.74 -5.57 -1.68
N VAL A 76 3.43 -6.07 -0.48
CA VAL A 76 4.43 -6.27 0.58
C VAL A 76 5.53 -7.23 0.12
N THR A 77 5.15 -8.32 -0.56
CA THR A 77 6.11 -9.29 -1.09
C THR A 77 6.98 -8.69 -2.19
N GLU A 78 6.39 -7.91 -3.09
CA GLU A 78 7.09 -7.22 -4.19
C GLU A 78 8.06 -6.16 -3.64
N LEU A 79 7.64 -5.36 -2.66
CA LEU A 79 8.50 -4.39 -1.98
C LEU A 79 9.69 -5.08 -1.29
N ARG A 80 9.45 -6.18 -0.56
CA ARG A 80 10.53 -6.93 0.11
C ARG A 80 11.53 -7.53 -0.89
N LEU A 81 11.04 -8.01 -2.03
CA LEU A 81 11.90 -8.47 -3.11
C LEU A 81 12.74 -7.32 -3.68
N GLY A 82 12.11 -6.17 -3.99
CA GLY A 82 12.79 -4.98 -4.47
C GLY A 82 13.83 -4.44 -3.48
N LEU A 83 13.54 -4.44 -2.18
CA LEU A 83 14.50 -4.07 -1.14
C LEU A 83 15.72 -5.00 -1.13
N THR A 84 15.50 -6.30 -1.34
CA THR A 84 16.58 -7.30 -1.43
C THR A 84 17.42 -7.10 -2.70
N GLU A 85 16.81 -6.64 -3.79
CA GLU A 85 17.51 -6.26 -5.02
C GLU A 85 18.34 -4.99 -4.83
N ALA A 86 17.77 -3.94 -4.24
CA ALA A 86 18.46 -2.70 -3.93
C ALA A 86 19.66 -2.89 -3.00
N GLN A 87 19.53 -3.76 -2.00
CA GLN A 87 20.64 -4.15 -1.13
C GLN A 87 21.78 -4.85 -1.90
N ARG A 88 21.45 -5.69 -2.89
CA ARG A 88 22.46 -6.32 -3.76
C ARG A 88 23.15 -5.30 -4.67
N THR A 89 22.39 -4.35 -5.22
CA THR A 89 22.92 -3.24 -6.02
C THR A 89 23.92 -2.41 -5.21
N LEU A 90 23.58 -2.07 -3.96
CA LEU A 90 24.49 -1.36 -3.07
C LEU A 90 25.75 -2.17 -2.77
N ALA A 91 25.61 -3.46 -2.44
CA ALA A 91 26.74 -4.36 -2.16
C ALA A 91 27.67 -4.54 -3.38
N ALA A 92 27.17 -4.32 -4.60
CA ALA A 92 27.97 -4.31 -5.82
C ALA A 92 28.73 -3.00 -6.06
N GLY A 93 28.54 -1.99 -5.21
CA GLY A 93 29.13 -0.66 -5.32
C GLY A 93 28.39 0.28 -6.28
N GLU A 94 27.21 -0.11 -6.75
CA GLU A 94 26.37 0.69 -7.65
C GLU A 94 25.47 1.65 -6.85
N THR A 95 26.10 2.49 -6.01
CA THR A 95 25.40 3.29 -5.00
C THR A 95 24.34 4.24 -5.58
N GLU A 96 24.59 4.87 -6.72
CA GLU A 96 23.63 5.77 -7.36
C GLU A 96 22.35 5.03 -7.77
N SER A 97 22.48 3.86 -8.38
CA SER A 97 21.34 3.02 -8.75
C SER A 97 20.61 2.45 -7.52
N ALA A 98 21.35 2.11 -6.46
CA ALA A 98 20.74 1.69 -5.20
C ALA A 98 19.89 2.81 -4.56
N VAL A 99 20.37 4.06 -4.60
CA VAL A 99 19.62 5.23 -4.11
C VAL A 99 18.31 5.41 -4.88
N GLU A 100 18.34 5.31 -6.21
CA GLU A 100 17.12 5.39 -7.03
C GLU A 100 16.12 4.29 -6.67
N GLN A 101 16.60 3.05 -6.53
CA GLN A 101 15.77 1.89 -6.17
C GLN A 101 15.14 2.05 -4.79
N PHE A 102 15.93 2.38 -3.76
CA PHE A 102 15.40 2.58 -2.40
C PHE A 102 14.43 3.78 -2.34
N THR A 103 14.68 4.85 -3.09
CA THR A 103 13.78 6.02 -3.14
C THR A 103 12.42 5.66 -3.72
N ALA A 104 12.39 4.89 -4.81
CA ALA A 104 11.15 4.41 -5.41
C ALA A 104 10.38 3.48 -4.46
N LEU A 105 11.08 2.53 -3.83
CA LEU A 105 10.49 1.60 -2.87
C LEU A 105 9.95 2.31 -1.62
N LEU A 106 10.63 3.36 -1.15
CA LEU A 106 10.17 4.20 -0.05
C LEU A 106 8.86 4.91 -0.42
N ALA A 107 8.78 5.52 -1.61
CA ALA A 107 7.57 6.21 -2.04
C ALA A 107 6.36 5.28 -2.12
N ASP A 108 6.54 4.07 -2.63
CA ASP A 108 5.47 3.05 -2.68
C ASP A 108 5.08 2.58 -1.27
N ALA A 109 6.04 2.36 -0.38
CA ALA A 109 5.76 1.98 1.00
C ALA A 109 5.05 3.10 1.79
N GLU A 110 5.40 4.37 1.53
CA GLU A 110 4.72 5.55 2.08
C GLU A 110 3.28 5.66 1.60
N ALA A 111 3.04 5.49 0.29
CA ALA A 111 1.71 5.54 -0.31
C ALA A 111 0.73 4.51 0.28
N HIS A 112 1.27 3.38 0.76
CA HIS A 112 0.48 2.28 1.31
C HIS A 112 0.58 2.13 2.83
N GLY A 113 1.24 3.06 3.54
CA GLY A 113 1.34 3.05 5.00
C GLY A 113 2.07 1.82 5.57
N LEU A 114 3.04 1.28 4.84
CA LEU A 114 3.79 0.08 5.19
C LEU A 114 5.04 0.42 5.99
N ALA A 115 4.89 0.59 7.31
CA ALA A 115 5.94 1.10 8.20
C ALA A 115 7.24 0.26 8.22
N GLU A 116 7.12 -1.08 8.21
CA GLU A 116 8.29 -1.98 8.18
C GLU A 116 9.09 -1.77 6.89
N GLU A 117 8.40 -1.73 5.74
CA GLU A 117 9.01 -1.54 4.43
C GLU A 117 9.57 -0.12 4.24
N GLN A 118 8.90 0.90 4.79
CA GLN A 118 9.42 2.28 4.84
C GLN A 118 10.75 2.34 5.60
N ALA A 119 10.79 1.74 6.81
CA ALA A 119 11.99 1.72 7.63
C ALA A 119 13.15 1.00 6.91
N ALA A 120 12.86 -0.13 6.24
CA ALA A 120 13.87 -0.86 5.47
C ALA A 120 14.43 -0.05 4.30
N ALA A 121 13.58 0.67 3.56
CA ALA A 121 14.04 1.55 2.47
C ALA A 121 14.89 2.72 2.98
N LEU A 122 14.48 3.32 4.10
CA LEU A 122 15.22 4.41 4.76
C LEU A 122 16.58 3.94 5.28
N LEU A 123 16.66 2.74 5.86
CA LEU A 123 17.94 2.14 6.26
C LEU A 123 18.88 2.00 5.06
N GLY A 124 18.39 1.48 3.93
CA GLY A 124 19.17 1.37 2.69
C GLY A 124 19.67 2.72 2.15
N LEU A 125 18.84 3.78 2.21
CA LEU A 125 19.26 5.14 1.86
C LEU A 125 20.32 5.69 2.82
N GLY A 126 20.20 5.40 4.11
CA GLY A 126 21.20 5.73 5.12
C GLY A 126 22.54 5.04 4.83
N GLU A 127 22.52 3.76 4.50
CA GLU A 127 23.70 2.98 4.10
C GLU A 127 24.36 3.54 2.83
N CYS A 128 23.56 3.88 1.80
CA CYS A 128 24.08 4.52 0.60
C CYS A 128 24.81 5.84 0.93
N ALA A 129 24.24 6.65 1.82
CA ALA A 129 24.83 7.92 2.24
C ALA A 129 26.12 7.75 3.06
N LEU A 130 26.27 6.64 3.82
CA LEU A 130 27.54 6.31 4.46
C LEU A 130 28.63 6.01 3.42
N GLU A 131 28.27 5.31 2.34
CA GLU A 131 29.21 4.92 1.29
C GLU A 131 29.69 6.12 0.45
N THR A 132 28.84 7.14 0.26
CA THR A 132 29.22 8.39 -0.42
C THR A 132 29.88 9.42 0.50
N GLY A 133 29.83 9.22 1.82
CA GLY A 133 30.31 10.17 2.82
C GLY A 133 29.33 11.31 3.14
N ASP A 134 28.09 11.24 2.66
CA ASP A 134 27.03 12.22 2.90
C ASP A 134 26.34 11.99 4.27
N LEU A 135 27.11 12.16 5.34
CA LEU A 135 26.70 11.77 6.70
C LEU A 135 25.49 12.54 7.25
N VAL A 136 25.28 13.78 6.81
CA VAL A 136 24.14 14.60 7.28
C VAL A 136 22.81 14.07 6.72
N PRO A 137 22.66 13.88 5.39
CA PRO A 137 21.53 13.14 4.83
C PRO A 137 21.38 11.74 5.43
N GLY A 138 22.48 10.99 5.58
CA GLY A 138 22.47 9.64 6.13
C GLY A 138 21.83 9.56 7.50
N ARG A 139 22.22 10.45 8.42
CA ARG A 139 21.60 10.56 9.74
C ARG A 139 20.09 10.79 9.68
N GLY A 140 19.62 11.67 8.79
CA GLY A 140 18.21 11.96 8.63
C GLY A 140 17.39 10.75 8.18
N PHE A 141 17.95 9.86 7.37
CA PHE A 141 17.29 8.62 6.98
C PHE A 141 17.15 7.64 8.16
N PHE A 142 18.20 7.47 8.97
CA PHE A 142 18.16 6.61 10.15
C PHE A 142 17.13 7.09 11.18
N GLU A 143 17.09 8.40 11.47
CA GLU A 143 16.12 8.98 12.40
C GLU A 143 14.67 8.76 11.92
N ARG A 144 14.41 8.87 10.61
CA ARG A 144 13.10 8.56 10.02
C ARG A 144 12.77 7.07 10.12
N ALA A 145 13.74 6.19 9.89
CA ALA A 145 13.53 4.74 9.98
C ALA A 145 13.11 4.32 11.39
N GLU A 146 13.77 4.88 12.42
CA GLU A 146 13.38 4.66 13.82
C GLU A 146 11.97 5.18 14.11
N ALA A 147 11.62 6.37 13.59
CA ALA A 147 10.30 6.94 13.77
C ALA A 147 9.17 6.09 13.15
N CYS A 148 9.42 5.43 12.01
CA CYS A 148 8.46 4.52 11.39
C CYS A 148 8.13 3.31 12.28
N LEU A 149 9.09 2.80 13.06
CA LEU A 149 8.91 1.59 13.89
C LEU A 149 8.46 1.88 15.32
N ALA A 150 8.48 3.16 15.74
CA ALA A 150 8.13 3.58 17.09
C ALA A 150 6.63 3.90 17.28
N GLY A 151 5.83 3.89 16.21
CA GLY A 151 4.38 4.13 16.21
C GLY A 151 3.56 2.85 16.12
#